data_AF-A0A351J033-F1
#
_entry.id   AF-A0A351J033-F1
#
_cell.length_a   1.000
_cell.length_b   1.000
_cell.length_c   1.000
_cell.angle_alpha   90.00
_cell.angle_beta   90.00
_cell.angle_gamma   90.00
#
_symmetry.space_group_name_H-M   'P 1'
#
loop_
_entity.id
_entity.type
_entity.pdbx_description
1 polymer ?
#
loop_
_entity_poly.entity_id
_entity_poly.type
_entity_poly.pdbx_seq_one_letter_code
_entity_poly.pdbx_strand_id
1 'polypeptide(L)'
;MSKINSNNGVNIQMQFHEMFGQARWLKPTSPCSSAVTRGKFLLQDNLVNTRIRIVGLGIFELYINGNPVGDDLFLPLNTDFHERPGMLIRNLPFGEQTAHRLYVTEYDISPYVHGGENTIAVHVGTGWYADRMELKFGDICLCWRIYNSQNDIGSTDMIWKEGFVKDCVYRMGETQDLRGFDENWMAEETDTE
;
A
#
# COMPACT_ATOMS: atom_id res chain seq x y z
N MET A 1 3.64 31.02 -38.76
CA MET A 1 3.61 29.66 -38.17
C MET A 1 5.00 29.34 -37.64
N SER A 2 5.17 29.33 -36.33
CA SER A 2 6.42 28.91 -35.69
C SER A 2 6.45 27.38 -35.63
N LYS A 3 7.45 26.77 -36.28
CA LYS A 3 7.74 25.34 -36.16
C LYS A 3 8.44 25.10 -34.82
N ILE A 4 7.99 24.11 -34.07
CA ILE A 4 8.73 23.55 -32.94
C ILE A 4 9.72 22.54 -33.53
N ASN A 5 11.02 22.81 -33.37
CA ASN A 5 12.08 21.85 -33.69
C ASN A 5 12.28 20.93 -32.49
N SER A 6 12.04 19.63 -32.66
CA SER A 6 12.41 18.60 -31.70
C SER A 6 13.92 18.35 -31.79
N ASN A 7 14.73 19.19 -31.14
CA ASN A 7 16.13 18.88 -30.88
C ASN A 7 16.28 18.38 -29.46
N ASN A 8 16.39 17.07 -29.36
CA ASN A 8 17.50 16.33 -28.73
C ASN A 8 16.92 15.01 -28.23
N GLY A 9 17.35 13.91 -28.84
CA GLY A 9 17.17 12.59 -28.28
C GLY A 9 17.92 12.51 -26.96
N VAL A 10 17.28 13.01 -25.90
CA VAL A 10 17.71 12.74 -24.54
C VAL A 10 17.48 11.26 -24.35
N ASN A 11 18.56 10.50 -24.32
CA ASN A 11 18.53 9.11 -23.91
C ASN A 11 18.23 9.13 -22.40
N ILE A 12 16.94 9.22 -22.04
CA ILE A 12 16.51 9.21 -20.64
C ILE A 12 16.68 7.78 -20.15
N GLN A 13 17.85 7.49 -19.58
CA GLN A 13 18.07 6.23 -18.89
C GLN A 13 17.21 6.23 -17.62
N MET A 14 16.12 5.46 -17.63
CA MET A 14 15.27 5.30 -16.45
C MET A 14 16.10 4.64 -15.33
N GLN A 15 16.26 5.34 -14.22
CA GLN A 15 16.95 4.82 -13.04
C GLN A 15 15.92 4.19 -12.10
N PHE A 16 15.91 2.86 -12.05
CA PHE A 16 15.15 2.12 -11.06
C PHE A 16 15.92 2.08 -9.75
N HIS A 17 15.29 2.51 -8.66
CA HIS A 17 15.85 2.42 -7.32
C HIS A 17 15.08 1.34 -6.54
N GLU A 18 15.83 0.49 -5.83
CA GLU A 18 15.27 -0.45 -4.87
C GLU A 18 14.60 0.36 -3.75
N MET A 19 13.33 0.04 -3.43
CA MET A 19 12.51 0.84 -2.51
C MET A 19 12.20 0.13 -1.18
N PHE A 20 12.21 -1.19 -1.14
CA PHE A 20 11.58 -2.00 -0.10
C PHE A 20 12.53 -2.98 0.60
N GLY A 21 13.81 -3.03 0.23
CA GLY A 21 14.83 -3.87 0.86
C GLY A 21 14.41 -5.34 0.89
N GLN A 22 14.33 -5.90 2.10
CA GLN A 22 13.94 -7.29 2.33
C GLN A 22 12.42 -7.47 2.57
N ALA A 23 11.62 -6.42 2.40
CA ALA A 23 10.18 -6.48 2.60
C ALA A 23 9.51 -7.47 1.64
N ARG A 24 8.43 -8.09 2.11
CA ARG A 24 7.62 -9.04 1.36
C ARG A 24 6.23 -8.47 1.08
N TRP A 25 5.71 -8.81 -0.08
CA TRP A 25 4.32 -8.55 -0.44
C TRP A 25 3.38 -9.37 0.44
N LEU A 26 2.48 -8.69 1.13
CA LEU A 26 1.47 -9.26 2.02
C LEU A 26 0.12 -9.30 1.30
N LYS A 27 -0.51 -10.47 1.30
CA LYS A 27 -1.82 -10.69 0.69
C LYS A 27 -2.73 -11.42 1.68
N PRO A 28 -4.03 -11.07 1.75
CA PRO A 28 -5.00 -11.87 2.47
C PRO A 28 -5.00 -13.33 2.00
N THR A 29 -5.21 -14.26 2.92
CA THR A 29 -5.23 -15.70 2.61
C THR A 29 -6.55 -16.15 1.98
N SER A 30 -7.58 -15.30 1.97
CA SER A 30 -8.83 -15.49 1.24
C SER A 30 -9.26 -14.20 0.55
N PRO A 31 -10.01 -14.26 -0.57
CA PRO A 31 -10.49 -13.07 -1.27
C PRO A 31 -11.38 -12.20 -0.37
N CYS A 32 -11.17 -10.87 -0.41
CA CYS A 32 -12.02 -9.89 0.25
C CYS A 32 -11.91 -8.52 -0.44
N SER A 33 -12.88 -7.63 -0.17
CA SER A 33 -12.87 -6.24 -0.68
C SER A 33 -11.98 -5.32 0.15
N SER A 34 -11.77 -5.66 1.42
CA SER A 34 -10.83 -4.97 2.31
C SER A 34 -10.25 -5.93 3.34
N ALA A 35 -9.03 -5.64 3.77
CA ALA A 35 -8.34 -6.36 4.83
C ALA A 35 -7.69 -5.39 5.80
N VAL A 36 -7.75 -5.72 7.08
CA VAL A 36 -6.97 -5.06 8.11
C VAL A 36 -5.85 -5.99 8.52
N THR A 37 -4.61 -5.60 8.24
CA THR A 37 -3.40 -6.32 8.67
C THR A 37 -2.90 -5.74 10.00
N ARG A 38 -2.29 -6.57 10.84
CA ARG A 38 -1.63 -6.15 12.09
C ARG A 38 -0.35 -6.95 12.31
N GLY A 39 0.68 -6.28 12.79
CA GLY A 39 1.97 -6.87 13.10
C GLY A 39 2.73 -6.06 14.14
N LYS A 40 3.80 -6.67 14.67
CA LYS A 40 4.71 -6.05 15.63
C LYS A 40 6.07 -5.85 14.97
N PHE A 41 6.77 -4.80 15.38
CA PHE A 41 8.15 -4.53 14.97
C PHE A 41 8.94 -3.90 16.11
N LEU A 42 10.24 -4.16 16.16
CA LEU A 42 11.13 -3.69 17.21
C LEU A 42 12.02 -2.57 16.69
N LEU A 43 12.06 -1.43 17.38
CA LEU A 43 12.98 -0.34 17.09
C LEU A 43 13.99 -0.14 18.22
N GLN A 44 15.25 0.09 17.85
CA GLN A 44 16.25 0.60 18.78
C GLN A 44 15.91 2.05 19.16
N ASP A 45 16.41 2.51 20.31
CA ASP A 45 16.33 3.93 20.71
C ASP A 45 16.95 4.86 19.65
N ASN A 46 16.73 6.17 19.77
CA ASN A 46 17.08 7.20 18.77
C ASN A 46 16.26 7.11 17.47
N LEU A 47 15.00 7.52 17.59
CA LEU A 47 13.97 7.41 16.56
C LEU A 47 13.91 8.61 15.61
N VAL A 48 14.97 9.44 15.57
CA VAL A 48 15.00 10.64 14.74
C VAL A 48 14.97 10.26 13.26
N ASN A 49 14.09 10.92 12.50
CA ASN A 49 13.92 10.69 11.06
C ASN A 49 13.61 9.22 10.73
N THR A 50 12.72 8.61 11.52
CA THR A 50 12.22 7.27 11.26
C THR A 50 11.13 7.35 10.21
N ARG A 51 11.40 6.75 9.05
CA ARG A 51 10.53 6.83 7.87
C ARG A 51 9.87 5.48 7.65
N ILE A 52 8.63 5.51 7.16
CA ILE A 52 8.02 4.36 6.53
C ILE A 52 7.79 4.66 5.06
N ARG A 53 8.20 3.72 4.21
CA ARG A 53 7.82 3.69 2.81
C ARG A 53 6.79 2.59 2.62
N ILE A 54 5.63 2.90 2.07
CA ILE A 54 4.47 2.00 2.04
C ILE A 54 3.72 2.12 0.72
N VAL A 55 3.20 0.98 0.25
CA VAL A 55 2.30 0.91 -0.88
C VAL A 55 1.25 -0.18 -0.67
N GLY A 56 -0.02 0.21 -0.82
CA GLY A 56 -1.12 -0.72 -1.02
C GLY A 56 -1.42 -0.84 -2.51
N LEU A 57 -1.27 -2.02 -3.09
CA LEU A 57 -1.89 -2.34 -4.39
C LEU A 57 -3.40 -2.45 -4.14
N GLY A 58 -4.05 -1.29 -4.23
CA GLY A 58 -5.39 -1.02 -3.74
C GLY A 58 -5.48 0.43 -3.30
N ILE A 59 -6.09 0.68 -2.15
CA ILE A 59 -5.92 1.91 -1.36
C ILE A 59 -5.63 1.53 0.08
N PHE A 60 -4.92 2.36 0.85
CA PHE A 60 -4.60 2.03 2.24
C PHE A 60 -4.76 3.18 3.24
N GLU A 61 -4.99 2.82 4.50
CA GLU A 61 -4.88 3.67 5.68
C GLU A 61 -3.86 3.03 6.64
N LEU A 62 -2.90 3.81 7.13
CA LEU A 62 -1.81 3.34 7.98
C LEU A 62 -2.03 3.78 9.43
N TYR A 63 -1.81 2.86 10.36
CA TYR A 63 -1.84 3.10 11.80
C TYR A 63 -0.55 2.60 12.45
N ILE A 64 0.00 3.39 13.35
CA ILE A 64 1.14 3.02 14.19
C ILE A 64 0.73 3.25 15.65
N ASN A 65 0.82 2.20 16.47
CA ASN A 65 0.41 2.22 17.88
C ASN A 65 -1.01 2.82 18.07
N GLY A 66 -1.96 2.44 17.21
CA GLY A 66 -3.34 2.97 17.22
C GLY A 66 -3.55 4.34 16.59
N ASN A 67 -2.49 5.09 16.29
CA ASN A 67 -2.60 6.43 15.75
C ASN A 67 -2.59 6.40 14.21
N PRO A 68 -3.57 7.03 13.53
CA PRO A 68 -3.53 7.16 12.07
C PRO A 68 -2.33 7.99 11.64
N VAL A 69 -1.64 7.56 10.59
CA VAL A 69 -0.46 8.22 10.03
C VAL A 69 -0.84 8.96 8.76
N GLY A 70 -0.71 10.28 8.80
CA GLY A 70 -1.06 11.16 7.68
C GLY A 70 -2.56 11.45 7.57
N ASP A 71 -2.92 12.30 6.62
CA ASP A 71 -4.30 12.67 6.26
C ASP A 71 -4.62 12.38 4.78
N ASP A 72 -3.71 11.67 4.10
CA ASP A 72 -3.87 11.28 2.72
C ASP A 72 -5.02 10.29 2.55
N LEU A 73 -5.83 10.52 1.52
CA LEU A 73 -6.92 9.64 1.14
C LEU A 73 -6.66 9.03 -0.23
N PHE A 74 -7.10 7.78 -0.41
CA PHE A 74 -7.08 7.09 -1.69
C PHE A 74 -5.69 6.90 -2.32
N LEU A 75 -4.64 6.79 -1.49
CA LEU A 75 -3.30 6.43 -1.97
C LEU A 75 -3.11 4.91 -2.08
N PRO A 76 -2.30 4.43 -3.04
CA PRO A 76 -1.61 5.19 -4.08
C PRO A 76 -2.54 5.64 -5.22
N LEU A 77 -2.10 6.66 -5.98
CA LEU A 77 -2.82 7.13 -7.18
C LEU A 77 -2.89 6.05 -8.27
N ASN A 78 -3.91 6.13 -9.11
CA ASN A 78 -4.09 5.21 -10.23
C ASN A 78 -2.96 5.30 -11.25
N THR A 79 -2.29 4.18 -11.51
CA THR A 79 -1.25 4.03 -12.53
C THR A 79 -1.40 2.71 -13.27
N ASP A 80 -0.60 2.52 -14.32
CA ASP A 80 -0.39 1.19 -14.88
C ASP A 80 0.64 0.45 -14.00
N PHE A 81 0.13 -0.30 -13.01
CA PHE A 81 0.92 -0.83 -11.90
C PHE A 81 2.00 -1.83 -12.33
N HIS A 82 1.62 -2.81 -13.17
CA HIS A 82 2.49 -3.87 -13.69
C HIS A 82 1.86 -4.52 -14.92
N GLU A 83 2.57 -5.43 -15.58
CA GLU A 83 2.05 -6.13 -16.75
C GLU A 83 0.76 -6.92 -16.45
N ARG A 84 -0.14 -6.98 -17.43
CA ARG A 84 -1.37 -7.81 -17.36
C ARG A 84 -1.39 -8.78 -18.53
N PRO A 85 -0.77 -9.97 -18.39
CA PRO A 85 -0.77 -10.97 -19.43
C PRO A 85 -2.20 -11.38 -19.81
N GLY A 86 -2.53 -11.33 -21.10
CA GLY A 86 -3.84 -11.72 -21.60
C GLY A 86 -4.96 -10.70 -21.35
N MET A 87 -4.63 -9.45 -21.03
CA MET A 87 -5.63 -8.38 -20.91
C MET A 87 -6.40 -8.21 -22.22
N LEU A 88 -7.71 -8.07 -22.11
CA LEU A 88 -8.61 -7.74 -23.22
C LEU A 88 -9.15 -6.33 -23.04
N ILE A 89 -9.19 -5.55 -24.12
CA ILE A 89 -9.94 -4.30 -24.19
C ILE A 89 -11.07 -4.50 -25.18
N ARG A 90 -12.32 -4.39 -24.72
CA ARG A 90 -13.52 -4.64 -25.56
C ARG A 90 -13.48 -6.01 -26.25
N ASN A 91 -13.06 -7.05 -25.50
CA ASN A 91 -12.86 -8.42 -25.98
C ASN A 91 -11.78 -8.60 -27.08
N LEU A 92 -10.88 -7.63 -27.23
CA LEU A 92 -9.74 -7.72 -28.14
C LEU A 92 -8.43 -7.80 -27.35
N PRO A 93 -7.46 -8.65 -27.73
CA PRO A 93 -6.16 -8.72 -27.08
C PRO A 93 -5.49 -7.35 -27.05
N PHE A 94 -5.05 -6.94 -25.86
CA PHE A 94 -4.20 -5.77 -25.72
C PHE A 94 -2.74 -6.18 -25.88
N GLY A 95 -2.18 -5.86 -27.05
CA GLY A 95 -0.81 -6.26 -27.44
C GLY A 95 0.26 -5.21 -27.20
N GLU A 96 -0.08 -4.06 -26.63
CA GLU A 96 0.90 -2.99 -26.39
C GLU A 96 1.77 -3.30 -25.17
N GLN A 97 3.06 -2.99 -25.27
CA GLN A 97 3.99 -3.00 -24.14
C GLN A 97 4.06 -1.59 -23.57
N THR A 98 3.38 -1.37 -22.45
CA THR A 98 3.39 -0.10 -21.75
C THR A 98 4.53 -0.04 -20.74
N ALA A 99 5.01 1.17 -20.45
CA ALA A 99 5.87 1.37 -19.30
C ALA A 99 5.01 1.41 -18.02
N HIS A 100 5.38 0.61 -17.03
CA HIS A 100 4.66 0.53 -15.76
C HIS A 100 5.28 1.46 -14.72
N ARG A 101 4.45 1.97 -13.81
CA ARG A 101 4.89 2.83 -12.71
C ARG A 101 4.09 2.54 -11.46
N LEU A 102 4.80 2.38 -10.35
CA LEU A 102 4.22 2.32 -9.02
C LEU A 102 4.56 3.59 -8.26
N TYR A 103 3.54 4.29 -7.76
CA TYR A 103 3.74 5.35 -6.78
C TYR A 103 3.75 4.76 -5.38
N VAL A 104 4.73 5.19 -4.60
CA VAL A 104 4.97 4.71 -3.25
C VAL A 104 4.99 5.91 -2.32
N THR A 105 4.29 5.81 -1.20
CA THR A 105 4.20 6.90 -0.23
C THR A 105 5.27 6.76 0.82
N GLU A 106 5.80 7.88 1.29
CA GLU A 106 6.77 7.92 2.38
C GLU A 106 6.29 8.89 3.46
N TYR A 107 6.21 8.40 4.70
CA TYR A 107 5.82 9.20 5.86
C TYR A 107 6.96 9.29 6.87
N ASP A 108 7.03 10.43 7.57
CA ASP A 108 7.77 10.52 8.83
C ASP A 108 6.94 9.89 9.95
N ILE A 109 7.40 8.76 10.48
CA ILE A 109 6.73 8.08 11.58
C ILE A 109 7.39 8.33 12.93
N SER A 110 8.45 9.15 13.01
CA SER A 110 9.10 9.52 14.26
C SER A 110 8.13 9.90 15.40
N PRO A 111 7.03 10.67 15.17
CA PRO A 111 6.13 11.04 16.28
C PRO A 111 5.14 9.94 16.69
N TYR A 112 5.10 8.82 15.97
CA TYR A 112 4.13 7.72 16.22
C TYR A 112 4.78 6.49 16.87
N VAL A 113 6.11 6.42 16.92
CA VAL A 113 6.87 5.26 17.42
C VAL A 113 7.58 5.55 18.73
N HIS A 114 7.91 4.49 19.46
CA HIS A 114 8.80 4.51 20.63
C HIS A 114 9.88 3.44 20.52
N GLY A 115 10.88 3.48 21.42
CA GLY A 115 11.88 2.42 21.53
C GLY A 115 11.23 1.13 22.00
N GLY A 116 11.75 -0.01 21.54
CA GLY A 116 11.19 -1.33 21.83
C GLY A 116 10.14 -1.78 20.83
N GLU A 117 9.17 -2.57 21.28
CA GLU A 117 8.13 -3.13 20.43
C GLU A 117 7.07 -2.08 20.08
N ASN A 118 6.68 -2.01 18.81
CA ASN A 118 5.61 -1.15 18.31
C ASN A 118 4.62 -2.00 17.50
N THR A 119 3.42 -1.49 17.31
CA THR A 119 2.37 -2.10 16.50
C THR A 119 2.18 -1.32 15.21
N ILE A 120 2.15 -2.03 14.08
CA ILE A 120 1.72 -1.50 12.78
C ILE A 120 0.42 -2.19 12.37
N ALA A 121 -0.54 -1.40 11.92
CA ALA A 121 -1.74 -1.91 11.30
C ALA A 121 -2.06 -1.14 10.03
N VAL A 122 -2.58 -1.83 9.03
CA VAL A 122 -2.93 -1.22 7.73
C VAL A 122 -4.27 -1.73 7.29
N HIS A 123 -5.21 -0.82 7.06
CA HIS A 123 -6.46 -1.12 6.37
C HIS A 123 -6.22 -0.95 4.87
N VAL A 124 -6.37 -2.03 4.09
CA VAL A 124 -6.21 -2.00 2.63
C VAL A 124 -7.52 -2.36 1.96
N GLY A 125 -7.99 -1.52 1.05
CA GLY A 125 -9.20 -1.70 0.25
C GLY A 125 -8.88 -1.94 -1.23
N THR A 126 -9.89 -2.30 -2.03
CA THR A 126 -9.71 -2.68 -3.45
C THR A 126 -9.05 -1.60 -4.30
N GLY A 127 -9.42 -0.34 -4.08
CA GLY A 127 -8.90 0.80 -4.83
C GLY A 127 -8.99 0.63 -6.35
N TRP A 128 -8.04 1.23 -7.07
CA TRP A 128 -7.93 1.09 -8.52
C TRP A 128 -7.38 -0.27 -8.95
N TYR A 129 -6.56 -0.89 -8.10
CA TYR A 129 -5.81 -2.10 -8.42
C TYR A 129 -6.70 -3.35 -8.49
N ALA A 130 -7.62 -3.48 -7.53
CA ALA A 130 -8.52 -4.63 -7.42
C ALA A 130 -9.98 -4.31 -7.85
N ASP A 131 -10.23 -3.21 -8.57
CA ASP A 131 -11.54 -2.87 -9.12
C ASP A 131 -11.99 -3.89 -10.19
N ARG A 132 -13.23 -4.35 -10.07
CA ARG A 132 -13.80 -5.44 -10.89
C ARG A 132 -14.46 -5.00 -12.20
N MET A 133 -14.58 -3.70 -12.46
CA MET A 133 -15.17 -3.17 -13.70
C MET A 133 -14.22 -3.17 -14.90
N GLU A 134 -13.61 -4.32 -15.21
CA GLU A 134 -12.91 -4.65 -16.48
C GLU A 134 -11.38 -4.44 -16.58
N LEU A 135 -10.69 -3.88 -15.58
CA LEU A 135 -9.23 -3.65 -15.67
C LEU A 135 -8.46 -4.05 -14.41
N LYS A 136 -8.99 -5.03 -13.66
CA LYS A 136 -8.36 -5.57 -12.45
C LYS A 136 -6.89 -5.95 -12.73
N PHE A 137 -5.97 -5.43 -11.93
CA PHE A 137 -4.57 -5.83 -11.95
C PHE A 137 -4.33 -7.10 -11.12
N GLY A 138 -4.98 -7.19 -9.97
CA GLY A 138 -4.90 -8.34 -9.08
C GLY A 138 -5.75 -8.17 -7.82
N ASP A 139 -5.49 -8.98 -6.81
CA ASP A 139 -6.11 -8.87 -5.48
C ASP A 139 -5.31 -7.93 -4.58
N ILE A 140 -5.99 -7.33 -3.58
CA ILE A 140 -5.38 -6.39 -2.64
C ILE A 140 -4.07 -6.94 -2.06
N CYS A 141 -3.05 -6.09 -2.03
CA CYS A 141 -1.72 -6.48 -1.64
C CYS A 141 -0.99 -5.29 -1.01
N LEU A 142 -0.13 -5.55 -0.03
CA LEU A 142 0.54 -4.52 0.78
C LEU A 142 2.04 -4.77 0.83
N CYS A 143 2.85 -3.72 0.78
CA CYS A 143 4.27 -3.80 1.07
C CYS A 143 4.71 -2.52 1.80
N TRP A 144 5.57 -2.67 2.80
CA TRP A 144 6.11 -1.53 3.53
C TRP A 144 7.53 -1.80 4.02
N ARG A 145 8.27 -0.73 4.27
CA ARG A 145 9.62 -0.73 4.86
C ARG A 145 9.75 0.43 5.83
N ILE A 146 10.15 0.16 7.06
CA ILE A 146 10.49 1.15 8.07
C ILE A 146 12.01 1.25 8.15
N TYR A 147 12.55 2.46 8.13
CA TYR A 147 14.00 2.65 8.17
C TYR A 147 14.41 3.97 8.85
N ASN A 148 15.58 3.94 9.49
CA ASN A 148 16.30 5.11 9.98
C ASN A 148 17.81 4.81 9.97
N SER A 149 18.63 5.56 10.71
CA SER A 149 20.09 5.35 10.75
C SER A 149 20.52 4.03 11.40
N GLN A 150 19.64 3.39 12.20
CA GLN A 150 19.94 2.20 13.01
C GLN A 150 19.02 1.02 12.71
N ASN A 151 17.91 1.24 12.01
CA ASN A 151 16.86 0.26 11.78
C ASN A 151 16.55 0.18 10.27
N ASP A 152 16.30 -1.04 9.79
CA ASP A 152 15.85 -1.33 8.43
C ASP A 152 14.98 -2.59 8.45
N ILE A 153 13.67 -2.39 8.45
CA ILE A 153 12.66 -3.42 8.71
C ILE A 153 11.69 -3.44 7.55
N GLY A 154 11.63 -4.57 6.84
CA GLY A 154 10.64 -4.80 5.80
C GLY A 154 9.38 -5.48 6.32
N SER A 155 8.28 -5.37 5.58
CA SER A 155 7.07 -6.13 5.84
C SER A 155 7.32 -7.63 5.85
N THR A 156 6.88 -8.29 6.91
CA THR A 156 6.94 -9.74 7.13
C THR A 156 5.54 -10.30 7.34
N ASP A 157 5.42 -11.60 7.64
CA ASP A 157 4.13 -12.24 7.88
C ASP A 157 3.36 -11.50 8.99
N MET A 158 2.15 -11.03 8.65
CA MET A 158 1.25 -10.31 9.54
C MET A 158 -0.03 -11.12 9.73
N ILE A 159 -0.69 -10.94 10.87
CA ILE A 159 -2.06 -11.42 11.02
C ILE A 159 -3.01 -10.46 10.31
N TRP A 160 -4.17 -10.95 9.88
CA TRP A 160 -5.15 -10.12 9.21
C TRP A 160 -6.58 -10.57 9.50
N LYS A 161 -7.52 -9.65 9.35
CA LYS A 161 -8.97 -9.89 9.35
C LYS A 161 -9.61 -9.17 8.16
N GLU A 162 -10.76 -9.66 7.71
CA GLU A 162 -11.55 -8.93 6.71
C GLU A 162 -11.98 -7.57 7.28
N GLY A 163 -11.84 -6.51 6.49
CA GLY A 163 -12.26 -5.16 6.87
C GLY A 163 -13.78 -4.98 6.87
N PHE A 164 -14.23 -3.80 7.29
CA PHE A 164 -15.66 -3.46 7.32
C PHE A 164 -16.21 -3.14 5.92
N VAL A 165 -15.37 -2.77 4.95
CA VAL A 165 -15.78 -2.59 3.56
C VAL A 165 -15.94 -3.96 2.90
N LYS A 166 -17.19 -4.42 2.79
CA LYS A 166 -17.54 -5.76 2.28
C LYS A 166 -17.62 -5.80 0.77
N ASP A 167 -18.02 -4.69 0.17
CA ASP A 167 -18.10 -4.55 -1.26
C ASP A 167 -17.62 -3.15 -1.66
N CYS A 168 -16.73 -3.05 -2.63
CA CYS A 168 -16.32 -1.77 -3.17
C CYS A 168 -16.12 -1.89 -4.68
N VAL A 169 -16.89 -1.07 -5.41
CA VAL A 169 -16.60 -0.72 -6.78
C VAL A 169 -16.27 0.75 -6.75
N TYR A 170 -15.00 1.09 -6.96
CA TYR A 170 -14.50 2.45 -6.70
C TYR A 170 -15.36 3.55 -7.33
N ARG A 171 -15.94 3.30 -8.52
CA ARG A 171 -16.82 4.24 -9.26
C ARG A 171 -18.31 4.17 -8.90
N MET A 172 -18.76 3.13 -8.21
CA MET A 172 -20.18 2.91 -7.89
C MET A 172 -20.49 2.98 -6.39
N GLY A 173 -19.45 3.10 -5.56
CA GLY A 173 -19.56 3.19 -4.10
C GLY A 173 -19.20 1.88 -3.40
N GLU A 174 -19.52 1.84 -2.11
CA GLU A 174 -19.16 0.73 -1.24
C GLU A 174 -20.31 0.34 -0.30
N THR A 175 -20.30 -0.93 0.10
CA THR A 175 -21.15 -1.47 1.16
C THR A 175 -20.29 -1.79 2.37
N GLN A 176 -20.65 -1.21 3.51
CA GLN A 176 -19.94 -1.40 4.77
C GLN A 176 -20.78 -2.19 5.77
N ASP A 177 -20.11 -3.06 6.55
CA ASP A 177 -20.69 -3.72 7.72
C ASP A 177 -19.74 -3.56 8.91
N LEU A 178 -20.12 -2.68 9.85
CA LEU A 178 -19.33 -2.36 11.03
C LEU A 178 -19.73 -3.19 12.26
N ARG A 179 -20.76 -4.04 12.19
CA ARG A 179 -21.34 -4.73 13.38
C ARG A 179 -20.36 -5.64 14.12
N GLY A 180 -19.25 -6.03 13.46
CA GLY A 180 -18.15 -6.79 14.06
C GLY A 180 -16.78 -6.13 13.89
N PHE A 181 -16.75 -4.84 13.51
CA PHE A 181 -15.49 -4.12 13.34
C PHE A 181 -15.02 -3.56 14.68
N ASP A 182 -13.92 -4.11 15.17
CA ASP A 182 -13.21 -3.59 16.35
C ASP A 182 -12.05 -2.71 15.90
N GLU A 183 -12.17 -1.40 16.17
CA GLU A 183 -11.15 -0.37 15.93
C GLU A 183 -9.93 -0.56 16.82
N ASN A 184 -10.08 -1.17 18.01
CA ASN A 184 -8.95 -1.45 18.92
C ASN A 184 -7.98 -2.47 18.33
N TRP A 185 -8.37 -3.16 17.26
CA TRP A 185 -7.43 -3.98 16.48
C TRP A 185 -6.28 -3.16 15.89
N MET A 186 -6.48 -1.87 15.62
CA MET A 186 -5.43 -0.99 15.15
C MET A 186 -4.52 -0.49 16.27
N ALA A 187 -4.96 -0.64 17.53
CA ALA A 187 -4.25 -0.18 18.71
C ALA A 187 -3.10 -1.12 19.08
N GLU A 188 -2.25 -0.63 19.97
CA GLU A 188 -1.29 -1.47 20.65
C GLU A 188 -2.05 -2.47 21.54
N GLU A 189 -1.72 -3.76 21.44
CA GLU A 189 -2.17 -4.73 22.44
C GLU A 189 -1.55 -4.34 23.77
N THR A 190 -2.33 -3.68 24.62
CA THR A 190 -2.03 -3.63 26.04
C THR A 190 -2.36 -5.02 26.58
N ASP A 191 -1.35 -5.74 27.06
CA ASP A 191 -1.57 -6.89 27.93
C ASP A 191 -2.43 -6.42 29.12
N THR A 192 -3.75 -6.60 29.02
CA THR A 192 -4.62 -6.49 30.19
C THR A 192 -4.41 -7.77 30.98
N GLU A 193 -3.65 -7.64 32.08
CA GLU A 193 -3.55 -8.62 33.17
C GLU A 193 -4.93 -9.12 33.65
#